data_AF-A0A8J2VPT0-F1
#
_entry.id   AF-A0A8J2VPT0-F1
#
_cell.length_a   1.000
_cell.length_b   1.000
_cell.length_c   1.000
_cell.angle_alpha   90.00
_cell.angle_beta   90.00
_cell.angle_gamma   90.00
#
_symmetry.space_group_name_H-M   'P 1'
#
loop_
_entity.id
_entity.type
_entity.pdbx_description
1 polymer ?
#
loop_
_entity_poly.entity_id
_entity_poly.type
_entity_poly.pdbx_seq_one_letter_code
_entity_poly.pdbx_strand_id
1 'polypeptide(L)'
;MIYQFKITLMHAEPPIWRTVQIDSRASFEELHEVIQIAFQWMDVHLHDFRIRVHVKNRDVYKKIMKEAAQPFRLSICYKRAICHRSYY
;
A
#
# COMPACT_ATOMS: atom_id res chain seq x y z
N MET A 1 -2.17 -12.92 15.65
CA MET A 1 -1.10 -11.91 15.86
C MET A 1 -1.58 -10.60 15.24
N ILE A 2 -1.12 -9.43 15.69
CA ILE A 2 -1.55 -8.14 15.13
C ILE A 2 -0.33 -7.50 14.46
N TYR A 3 -0.51 -7.06 13.20
CA TYR A 3 0.48 -6.27 12.49
C TYR A 3 0.13 -4.79 12.58
N GLN A 4 1.16 -3.96 12.77
CA GLN A 4 1.03 -2.51 12.73
C GLN A 4 1.71 -1.96 11.49
N PHE A 5 0.95 -1.27 10.64
CA PHE A 5 1.42 -0.67 9.41
C PHE A 5 1.43 0.85 9.53
N LYS A 6 2.53 1.47 9.10
CA LYS A 6 2.59 2.90 8.83
C LYS A 6 2.41 3.12 7.33
N ILE A 7 1.31 3.75 6.94
CA ILE A 7 0.97 4.05 5.55
C ILE A 7 1.23 5.52 5.30
N THR A 8 2.03 5.85 4.29
CA THR A 8 2.40 7.23 3.94
C THR A 8 2.01 7.49 2.49
N LEU A 9 1.28 8.58 2.24
CA LEU A 9 1.01 9.03 0.88
C LEU A 9 2.29 9.56 0.24
N MET A 10 2.59 9.05 -0.94
CA MET A 10 3.73 9.50 -1.72
C MET A 10 3.36 10.81 -2.42
N HIS A 11 4.32 11.72 -2.55
CA HIS A 11 4.15 13.01 -3.25
C HIS A 11 3.12 13.96 -2.61
N ALA A 12 2.77 13.74 -1.34
CA ALA A 12 2.00 14.68 -0.55
C ALA A 12 2.95 15.61 0.22
N GLU A 13 2.74 16.92 0.08
CA GLU A 13 3.44 17.95 0.85
C GLU A 13 2.40 18.84 1.55
N PRO A 14 2.37 18.87 2.90
CA PRO A 14 3.22 18.13 3.84
C PRO A 14 2.94 16.60 3.83
N PRO A 15 3.87 15.75 4.33
CA PRO A 15 3.69 14.31 4.34
C PRO A 15 2.45 13.86 5.12
N ILE A 16 1.52 13.20 4.43
CA ILE A 16 0.30 12.65 5.03
C ILE A 16 0.51 11.16 5.30
N TRP A 17 0.31 10.73 6.55
CA TRP A 17 0.43 9.32 6.93
C TRP A 17 -0.61 8.91 7.97
N ARG A 18 -0.86 7.60 8.09
CA ARG A 18 -1.72 6.96 9.09
C ARG A 18 -1.06 5.69 9.59
N THR A 19 -1.28 5.37 10.86
CA THR A 19 -0.90 4.06 11.43
C THR A 19 -2.16 3.24 11.62
N VAL A 20 -2.15 2.01 11.15
CA VAL A 20 -3.27 1.07 11.28
C VAL A 20 -2.80 -0.25 11.86
N GLN A 21 -3.70 -0.96 12.52
CA GLN A 21 -3.46 -2.30 13.06
C GLN A 21 -4.43 -3.27 12.41
N ILE A 22 -3.93 -4.44 12.02
CA ILE A 22 -4.74 -5.47 11.36
C ILE A 22 -4.35 -6.86 11.84
N ASP A 23 -5.29 -7.81 11.87
CA ASP A 23 -4.99 -9.20 12.19
C ASP A 23 -4.02 -9.77 11.14
N SER A 24 -3.06 -10.56 11.60
CA SER A 24 -2.12 -11.31 10.77
C SER A 24 -2.74 -12.20 9.69
N ARG A 25 -4.01 -12.59 9.87
CA ARG A 25 -4.78 -13.43 8.95
C ARG A 25 -5.59 -12.60 7.95
N ALA A 26 -5.59 -11.28 8.08
CA ALA A 26 -6.37 -10.43 7.21
C ALA A 26 -5.87 -10.48 5.77
N SER A 27 -6.81 -10.39 4.83
CA SER A 27 -6.55 -10.34 3.40
C SER A 27 -6.07 -8.96 2.95
N PHE A 28 -5.59 -8.86 1.72
CA PHE A 28 -5.26 -7.57 1.11
C PHE A 28 -6.50 -6.71 0.84
N GLU A 29 -7.67 -7.32 0.66
CA GLU A 29 -8.95 -6.62 0.52
C GLU A 29 -9.36 -5.97 1.84
N GLU A 30 -9.25 -6.67 2.97
CA GLU A 30 -9.50 -6.08 4.29
C GLU A 30 -8.50 -4.97 4.62
N LEU A 31 -7.23 -5.13 4.22
CA LEU A 31 -6.24 -4.05 4.34
C LEU A 31 -6.63 -2.84 3.47
N HIS A 32 -7.14 -3.06 2.26
CA HIS A 32 -7.62 -2.00 1.39
C HIS A 32 -8.78 -1.22 2.00
N GLU A 33 -9.78 -1.89 2.57
CA GLU A 33 -10.90 -1.25 3.27
C GLU A 33 -10.41 -0.39 4.44
N VAL A 34 -9.49 -0.90 5.25
CA VAL A 34 -8.90 -0.14 6.36
C VAL A 34 -8.18 1.12 5.86
N ILE A 35 -7.49 1.04 4.71
CA ILE A 35 -6.83 2.19 4.08
C ILE A 35 -7.86 3.20 3.58
N GLN A 36 -8.92 2.76 2.92
CA GLN A 36 -10.01 3.62 2.46
C GLN A 36 -10.59 4.44 3.62
N ILE A 37 -10.89 3.78 4.73
CA ILE A 37 -11.46 4.43 5.92
C ILE A 37 -10.44 5.40 6.56
N ALA A 38 -9.18 4.99 6.73
CA ALA A 38 -8.14 5.79 7.39
C ALA A 38 -7.83 7.10 6.66
N PHE A 39 -7.99 7.11 5.33
CA PHE A 39 -7.79 8.29 4.48
C PHE A 39 -9.10 8.95 4.00
N GLN A 40 -10.26 8.45 4.46
CA GLN A 40 -11.59 8.93 4.07
C GLN A 40 -11.80 8.93 2.55
N TRP A 41 -11.35 7.87 1.89
CA TRP A 41 -11.56 7.62 0.48
C TRP A 41 -12.83 6.77 0.25
N MET A 42 -13.32 6.76 -0.99
CA MET A 42 -14.64 6.20 -1.37
C MET A 42 -14.54 4.99 -2.30
N ASP A 43 -13.36 4.39 -2.41
CA ASP A 43 -13.11 3.23 -3.28
C ASP A 43 -13.55 3.37 -4.76
N VAL A 44 -13.45 4.59 -5.29
CA VAL A 44 -13.90 4.91 -6.66
C VAL A 44 -12.85 4.63 -7.74
N HIS A 45 -11.68 4.13 -7.37
CA HIS A 45 -10.58 3.87 -8.29
C HIS A 45 -9.98 2.49 -8.04
N LEU A 46 -9.52 1.86 -9.11
CA LEU A 46 -8.80 0.59 -9.04
C LEU A 46 -7.55 0.70 -8.17
N HIS A 47 -7.25 -0.38 -7.45
CA HIS A 47 -6.11 -0.50 -6.56
C HIS A 47 -5.30 -1.78 -6.88
N ASP A 48 -4.04 -1.80 -6.46
CA ASP A 48 -3.12 -2.95 -6.59
C ASP A 48 -2.11 -2.92 -5.43
N PHE A 49 -1.70 -4.10 -4.95
CA PHE A 49 -0.70 -4.26 -3.89
C PHE A 49 0.56 -4.95 -4.42
N ARG A 50 1.73 -4.32 -4.20
CA ARG A 50 3.03 -4.87 -4.64
C ARG A 50 4.03 -4.98 -3.49
N ILE A 51 4.48 -6.19 -3.18
CA ILE A 51 5.30 -6.48 -1.98
C ILE A 51 6.80 -6.41 -2.28
N ARG A 52 7.57 -5.58 -1.54
CA ARG A 52 9.05 -5.59 -1.58
C ARG A 52 9.63 -6.71 -0.75
N VAL A 53 10.20 -7.72 -1.40
CA VAL A 53 11.04 -8.71 -0.70
C VAL A 53 12.48 -8.21 -0.67
N HIS A 54 12.97 -7.84 0.50
CA HIS A 54 14.39 -7.51 0.68
C HIS A 54 15.20 -8.81 0.82
N VAL A 55 15.77 -9.29 -0.28
CA VAL A 55 16.62 -10.48 -0.28
C VAL A 55 18.07 -10.07 -0.02
N LYS A 56 18.68 -10.59 1.06
CA LYS A 56 20.07 -10.27 1.45
C LYS A 56 21.13 -10.81 0.48
N ASN A 57 20.81 -11.83 -0.33
CA ASN A 57 21.74 -12.46 -1.28
C ASN A 57 21.34 -12.14 -2.73
N ARG A 58 22.14 -11.28 -3.39
CA ARG A 58 21.85 -10.67 -4.70
C ARG A 58 21.84 -11.68 -5.85
N ASP A 59 22.57 -12.78 -5.71
CA ASP A 59 22.72 -13.77 -6.78
C ASP A 59 21.51 -14.71 -6.87
N VAL A 60 20.91 -15.02 -5.71
CA VAL A 60 19.60 -15.69 -5.63
C VAL A 60 18.50 -14.78 -6.18
N TYR A 61 18.57 -13.48 -5.87
CA TYR A 61 17.60 -12.48 -6.35
C TYR A 61 17.56 -12.37 -7.88
N LYS A 62 18.74 -12.33 -8.54
CA LYS A 62 18.83 -12.29 -10.00
C LYS A 62 18.27 -13.56 -10.67
N LYS A 63 18.33 -14.71 -9.98
CA LYS A 63 17.75 -15.97 -10.46
C LYS A 63 16.21 -15.95 -10.39
N ILE A 64 15.64 -15.41 -9.31
CA ILE A 64 14.18 -15.30 -9.12
C ILE A 64 13.56 -14.22 -10.03
N MET A 65 14.26 -13.09 -10.24
CA MET A 65 13.74 -11.93 -10.97
C MET A 65 13.92 -11.98 -12.48
N LYS A 66 14.63 -12.98 -13.03
CA LYS A 66 14.68 -13.17 -14.49
C LYS A 66 13.36 -13.72 -15.05
N GLU A 67 12.50 -14.26 -14.18
CA GLU A 67 11.18 -14.80 -14.51
C GLU A 67 10.01 -13.93 -14.03
N ALA A 68 10.21 -13.05 -13.05
CA ALA A 68 9.15 -12.19 -12.50
C ALA A 68 9.48 -10.70 -12.69
N ALA A 69 8.62 -10.00 -13.42
CA ALA A 69 8.78 -8.59 -13.75
C ALA A 69 8.72 -7.66 -12.52
N GLN A 70 9.82 -6.93 -12.33
CA GLN A 70 9.99 -5.62 -11.67
C GLN A 70 9.95 -5.53 -10.12
N PRO A 71 10.90 -4.76 -9.51
CA PRO A 71 11.05 -4.61 -8.07
C PRO A 71 9.97 -3.69 -7.52
N PHE A 72 8.90 -4.31 -7.07
CA PHE A 72 8.16 -4.08 -5.84
C PHE A 72 8.28 -2.71 -5.14
N ARG A 73 7.20 -2.16 -4.59
CA ARG A 73 7.01 -0.98 -3.69
C ARG A 73 5.55 -1.13 -3.31
N LEU A 74 5.14 -1.05 -2.04
CA LEU A 74 3.70 -0.95 -1.77
C LEU A 74 3.29 0.48 -2.14
N SER A 75 3.19 0.74 -3.44
CA SER A 75 2.61 1.94 -4.00
C SER A 75 1.17 1.61 -4.29
N ILE A 76 0.25 2.09 -3.47
CA ILE A 76 -1.15 2.03 -3.85
C ILE A 76 -1.35 3.17 -4.85
N CYS A 77 -1.53 2.81 -6.12
CA CYS A 77 -1.66 3.77 -7.20
C CYS A 77 -3.13 4.13 -7.38
N TYR A 78 -3.65 4.99 -6.49
CA TYR A 78 -4.89 5.69 -6.79
C TYR A 78 -4.58 6.75 -7.83
N LYS A 79 -4.96 6.53 -9.09
CA LYS A 79 -4.92 7.60 -10.10
C LYS A 79 -5.86 8.73 -9.62
N ARG A 80 -5.30 9.75 -8.95
CA ARG A 80 -5.98 10.96 -8.41
C ARG A 80 -6.89 10.82 -7.18
N ALA A 81 -6.57 10.02 -6.16
CA ALA A 81 -7.32 10.09 -4.89
C ALA A 81 -6.79 11.17 -3.93
N ILE A 82 -7.04 12.44 -4.23
CA ILE A 82 -7.27 13.43 -3.17
C ILE A 82 -8.75 13.75 -3.24
N CYS A 83 -9.56 12.94 -2.53
CA CYS A 83 -10.98 13.23 -2.39
C CYS A 83 -11.11 14.36 -1.36
N HIS A 84 -11.15 15.61 -1.83
CA HIS A 84 -11.57 16.74 -1.01
C HIS A 84 -13.03 16.53 -0.61
N ARG A 85 -13.27 16.17 0.65
CA ARG A 85 -14.60 16.18 1.24
C ARG A 85 -15.01 17.64 1.42
N SER A 86 -15.60 18.25 0.39
CA SER A 86 -16.34 19.50 0.54
C SER A 86 -17.66 19.15 1.21
N TYR A 87 -17.73 19.37 2.53
CA TYR A 87 -19.01 19.43 3.22
C TYR A 87 -19.64 20.77 2.85
N TYR A 88 -20.69 20.73 2.01
CA TYR A 88 -21.75 21.74 1.96
C TYR A 88 -23.06 21.04 2.29
#